data_AF-A0A818BSM0-F1
#
_entry.id   AF-A0A818BSM0-F1
#
_cell.length_a   1.000
_cell.length_b   1.000
_cell.length_c   1.000
_cell.angle_alpha   90.00
_cell.angle_beta   90.00
_cell.angle_gamma   90.00
#
_symmetry.space_group_name_H-M   'P 1'
#
loop_
_entity.id
_entity.type
_entity.pdbx_description
1 polymer ?
#
loop_
_entity_poly.entity_id
_entity_poly.type
_entity_poly.pdbx_seq_one_letter_code
_entity_poly.pdbx_strand_id
1 'polypeptide(L)'
;MSSESTIDIQHDAYQELYSQHHTTRREHQGTLIESLQHLNTDVQHALSKDKYEFENAKETYHQQYNILKRTFTHAASEHEAQSVLPLKQIYHRRKDLAEKVLELLNETTLEAAPVEMRTYWNGSIAVVYNPITGRAEWKQYWHGGIHGLCNPITGIIEWEQAFHTGVYGVFNPQLKTIEWKKNFNGGIHGVYNPWTGIVEWKSEFHAGVGGVYNPLTKQVEWKTCWHGGVVGYFDYETQNVKWTEKWRHGIALISWDTDANTYLTTASCGWYDND
;
A
#
# COMPACT_ATOMS: atom_id res chain seq x y z
N MET A 1 -37.59 3.23 9.50
CA MET A 1 -36.76 2.31 8.67
C MET A 1 -36.16 1.30 9.63
N SER A 2 -36.27 0.00 9.34
CA SER A 2 -35.70 -1.05 10.22
C SER A 2 -34.17 -0.98 10.19
N SER A 3 -33.51 -1.31 11.30
CA SER A 3 -32.04 -1.33 11.41
C SER A 3 -31.37 -2.25 10.39
N GLU A 4 -32.06 -3.31 9.97
CA GLU A 4 -31.67 -4.19 8.84
C GLU A 4 -31.56 -3.41 7.52
N SER A 5 -32.57 -2.62 7.17
CA SER A 5 -32.51 -1.81 5.94
C SER A 5 -31.33 -0.83 5.93
N THR A 6 -30.87 -0.38 7.10
CA THR A 6 -29.72 0.50 7.23
C THR A 6 -28.39 -0.22 7.11
N ILE A 7 -28.25 -1.50 7.52
CA ILE A 7 -26.98 -2.23 7.23
C ILE A 7 -26.79 -2.45 5.76
N ASP A 8 -27.86 -2.86 5.09
CA ASP A 8 -27.76 -3.29 3.70
C ASP A 8 -27.36 -2.09 2.82
N ILE A 9 -27.91 -0.90 3.08
CA ILE A 9 -27.48 0.35 2.43
C ILE A 9 -26.00 0.66 2.68
N GLN A 10 -25.51 0.53 3.92
CA GLN A 10 -24.10 0.78 4.24
C GLN A 10 -23.17 -0.26 3.60
N HIS A 11 -23.62 -1.50 3.48
CA HIS A 11 -22.87 -2.56 2.82
C HIS A 11 -22.81 -2.32 1.31
N ASP A 12 -23.91 -1.93 0.68
CA ASP A 12 -23.95 -1.60 -0.75
C ASP A 12 -23.04 -0.40 -1.07
N ALA A 13 -23.08 0.64 -0.23
CA ALA A 13 -22.16 1.76 -0.33
C ALA A 13 -20.68 1.33 -0.19
N TYR A 14 -20.36 0.44 0.75
CA TYR A 14 -19.02 -0.13 0.85
C TYR A 14 -18.61 -0.88 -0.41
N GLN A 15 -19.48 -1.71 -0.98
CA GLN A 15 -19.16 -2.47 -2.20
C GLN A 15 -18.93 -1.54 -3.40
N GLU A 16 -19.71 -0.47 -3.53
CA GLU A 16 -19.49 0.55 -4.56
C GLU A 16 -18.13 1.22 -4.39
N LEU A 17 -17.81 1.73 -3.19
CA LEU A 17 -16.53 2.37 -2.90
C LEU A 17 -15.34 1.41 -3.07
N TYR A 18 -15.51 0.14 -2.68
CA TYR A 18 -14.51 -0.90 -2.89
C TYR A 18 -14.26 -1.15 -4.39
N SER A 19 -15.31 -1.20 -5.20
CA SER A 19 -15.17 -1.31 -6.66
C SER A 19 -14.51 -0.06 -7.26
N GLN A 20 -14.86 1.13 -6.78
CA GLN A 20 -14.26 2.38 -7.23
C GLN A 20 -12.76 2.40 -6.91
N HIS A 21 -12.35 1.97 -5.72
CA HIS A 21 -10.94 1.90 -5.31
C HIS A 21 -10.04 1.19 -6.33
N HIS A 22 -10.48 0.02 -6.83
CA HIS A 22 -9.72 -0.77 -7.82
C HIS A 22 -9.55 -0.11 -9.19
N THR A 23 -10.44 0.81 -9.53
CA THR A 23 -10.43 1.52 -10.82
C THR A 23 -9.91 2.94 -10.71
N THR A 24 -9.83 3.48 -9.50
CA THR A 24 -9.44 4.86 -9.25
C THR A 24 -7.93 4.98 -9.24
N ARG A 25 -7.43 5.89 -10.06
CA ARG A 25 -6.02 6.27 -10.15
C ARG A 25 -5.54 6.84 -8.81
N ARG A 26 -4.28 6.58 -8.46
CA ARG A 26 -3.65 6.97 -7.19
C ARG A 26 -3.81 8.46 -6.88
N GLU A 27 -3.60 9.31 -7.88
CA GLU A 27 -3.72 10.77 -7.78
C GLU A 27 -5.15 11.29 -7.54
N HIS A 28 -6.17 10.46 -7.78
CA HIS A 28 -7.59 10.84 -7.66
C HIS A 28 -8.29 10.15 -6.48
N GLN A 29 -7.54 9.49 -5.60
CA GLN A 29 -8.08 8.82 -4.42
C GLN A 29 -8.71 9.80 -3.39
N GLY A 30 -8.47 11.11 -3.49
CA GLY A 30 -8.99 12.11 -2.53
C GLY A 30 -10.51 12.08 -2.33
N THR A 31 -11.30 12.07 -3.40
CA THR A 31 -12.77 12.01 -3.31
C THR A 31 -13.27 10.69 -2.73
N LEU A 32 -12.54 9.60 -2.99
CA LEU A 32 -12.83 8.28 -2.43
C LEU A 32 -12.55 8.26 -0.92
N ILE A 33 -11.46 8.88 -0.46
CA ILE A 33 -11.14 9.04 0.97
C ILE A 33 -12.27 9.77 1.69
N GLU A 34 -12.74 10.90 1.17
CA GLU A 34 -13.85 11.67 1.78
C GLU A 34 -15.11 10.82 1.91
N SER A 35 -15.45 10.07 0.86
CA SER A 35 -16.61 9.17 0.84
C SER A 35 -16.47 8.03 1.87
N LEU A 36 -15.28 7.44 1.97
CA LEU A 36 -14.96 6.40 2.95
C LEU A 36 -14.98 6.92 4.40
N GLN A 37 -14.52 8.16 4.63
CA GLN A 37 -14.59 8.80 5.95
C GLN A 37 -16.03 9.04 6.39
N HIS A 38 -16.89 9.48 5.46
CA HIS A 38 -18.31 9.64 5.73
C HIS A 38 -18.96 8.29 6.08
N LEU A 39 -18.75 7.26 5.25
CA LEU A 39 -19.27 5.92 5.51
C LEU A 39 -18.75 5.34 6.83
N ASN A 40 -17.46 5.50 7.14
CA ASN A 40 -16.88 5.06 8.40
C ASN A 40 -17.58 5.73 9.59
N THR A 41 -17.77 7.06 9.54
CA THR A 41 -18.46 7.80 10.59
C THR A 41 -19.88 7.27 10.82
N ASP A 42 -20.63 7.07 9.73
CA ASP A 42 -22.00 6.55 9.76
C ASP A 42 -22.07 5.12 10.32
N VAL A 43 -21.15 4.26 9.90
CA VAL A 43 -21.06 2.87 10.38
C VAL A 43 -20.68 2.82 11.86
N GLN A 44 -19.72 3.63 12.32
CA GLN A 44 -19.30 3.68 13.73
C GLN A 44 -20.42 4.21 14.65
N HIS A 45 -21.15 5.23 14.19
CA HIS A 45 -22.31 5.74 14.91
C HIS A 45 -23.40 4.66 15.05
N ALA A 46 -23.73 3.98 13.94
CA ALA A 46 -24.70 2.88 13.96
C ALA A 46 -24.23 1.68 14.80
N LEU A 47 -22.95 1.33 14.75
CA LEU A 47 -22.36 0.23 15.53
C LEU A 47 -22.50 0.47 17.03
N SER A 48 -22.28 1.72 17.47
CA SER A 48 -22.44 2.09 18.88
C SER A 48 -23.88 1.92 19.36
N LYS A 49 -24.85 2.30 18.51
CA LYS A 49 -26.28 2.10 18.77
C LYS A 49 -26.65 0.61 18.80
N ASP A 50 -26.26 -0.15 17.79
CA ASP A 50 -26.57 -1.59 17.70
C ASP A 50 -25.96 -2.37 18.88
N LYS A 51 -24.75 -1.99 19.32
CA LYS A 51 -24.12 -2.57 20.51
C LYS A 51 -24.95 -2.29 21.76
N TYR A 52 -25.41 -1.06 21.94
CA TYR A 52 -26.24 -0.68 23.09
C TYR A 52 -27.57 -1.44 23.09
N GLU A 53 -28.26 -1.51 21.94
CA GLU A 53 -29.52 -2.23 21.79
C GLU A 53 -29.34 -3.74 22.08
N PHE A 54 -28.28 -4.36 21.56
CA PHE A 54 -27.96 -5.76 21.81
C PHE A 54 -27.69 -6.03 23.30
N GLU A 55 -26.82 -5.24 23.95
CA GLU A 55 -26.50 -5.47 25.37
C GLU A 55 -27.72 -5.21 26.26
N ASN A 56 -28.55 -4.21 25.96
CA ASN A 56 -29.80 -3.95 26.69
C ASN A 56 -30.81 -5.10 26.53
N ALA A 57 -30.98 -5.65 25.33
CA ALA A 57 -31.85 -6.79 25.08
C ALA A 57 -31.36 -8.06 25.82
N LYS A 58 -30.04 -8.27 25.82
CA LYS A 58 -29.40 -9.37 26.53
C LYS A 58 -29.52 -9.23 28.05
N GLU A 59 -29.38 -8.02 28.58
CA GLU A 59 -29.60 -7.74 30.01
C GLU A 59 -31.06 -8.00 30.40
N THR A 60 -32.02 -7.48 29.61
CA THR A 60 -33.45 -7.71 29.81
C THR A 60 -33.76 -9.22 29.81
N TYR A 61 -33.21 -9.97 28.86
CA TYR A 61 -33.32 -11.44 28.82
C TYR A 61 -32.78 -12.10 30.10
N HIS A 62 -31.61 -11.67 30.58
CA HIS A 62 -31.02 -12.23 31.79
C HIS A 62 -31.78 -11.88 33.07
N GLN A 63 -32.41 -10.71 33.13
CA GLN A 63 -33.26 -10.28 34.24
C GLN A 63 -34.59 -11.06 34.26
N GLN A 64 -35.21 -11.27 33.09
CA GLN A 64 -36.51 -11.95 32.96
C GLN A 64 -36.41 -13.46 33.15
N TYR A 65 -35.32 -14.07 32.65
CA TYR A 65 -35.12 -15.52 32.69
C TYR A 65 -33.88 -15.83 33.54
N ASN A 66 -34.08 -16.40 34.74
CA ASN A 66 -32.98 -16.95 35.53
C ASN A 66 -32.38 -18.19 34.85
N ILE A 67 -31.26 -18.71 35.37
CA ILE A 67 -30.51 -19.78 34.71
C ILE A 67 -31.34 -21.05 34.48
N LEU A 68 -32.22 -21.41 35.42
CA LEU A 68 -33.09 -22.59 35.28
C LEU A 68 -34.16 -22.37 34.21
N LYS A 69 -34.76 -21.18 34.14
CA LYS A 69 -35.75 -20.85 33.11
C LYS A 69 -35.11 -20.82 31.71
N ARG A 70 -33.89 -20.31 31.57
CA ARG A 70 -33.16 -20.30 30.30
C ARG A 70 -32.89 -21.70 29.76
N THR A 71 -32.55 -22.65 30.63
CA THR A 71 -32.20 -24.02 30.21
C THR A 71 -33.43 -24.89 29.90
N PHE A 72 -34.56 -24.66 30.57
CA PHE A 72 -35.66 -25.62 30.59
C PHE A 72 -37.01 -25.08 30.09
N THR A 73 -37.10 -23.84 29.61
CA THR A 73 -38.37 -23.27 29.13
C THR A 73 -38.32 -22.81 27.67
N HIS A 74 -39.34 -23.18 26.92
CA HIS A 74 -39.50 -22.77 25.52
C HIS A 74 -39.62 -21.25 25.37
N ALA A 75 -40.31 -20.60 26.30
CA ALA A 75 -40.51 -19.15 26.32
C ALA A 75 -39.20 -18.34 26.42
N ALA A 76 -38.16 -18.89 27.06
CA ALA A 76 -36.84 -18.26 27.09
C ALA A 76 -36.16 -18.35 25.72
N SER A 77 -36.19 -19.53 25.09
CA SER A 77 -35.63 -19.74 23.76
C SER A 77 -36.34 -18.92 22.68
N GLU A 78 -37.68 -18.82 22.73
CA GLU A 78 -38.45 -17.99 21.80
C GLU A 78 -38.10 -16.51 21.97
N HIS A 79 -38.02 -16.02 23.22
CA HIS A 79 -37.64 -14.63 23.48
C HIS A 79 -36.21 -14.32 23.01
N GLU A 80 -35.26 -15.23 23.26
CA GLU A 80 -33.89 -15.09 22.76
C GLU A 80 -33.86 -15.04 21.23
N ALA A 81 -34.62 -15.91 20.56
CA ALA A 81 -34.69 -15.96 19.10
C ALA A 81 -35.35 -14.73 18.47
N GLN A 82 -36.36 -14.13 19.12
CA GLN A 82 -37.11 -13.00 18.57
C GLN A 82 -36.48 -11.64 18.93
N SER A 83 -35.92 -11.51 20.14
CA SER A 83 -35.54 -10.21 20.69
C SER A 83 -34.03 -10.01 20.86
N VAL A 84 -33.24 -11.09 20.93
CA VAL A 84 -31.79 -11.00 21.20
C VAL A 84 -30.96 -11.38 19.97
N LEU A 85 -31.26 -12.52 19.34
CA LEU A 85 -30.48 -13.03 18.21
C LEU A 85 -30.47 -12.08 17.00
N PRO A 86 -31.58 -11.43 16.58
CA PRO A 86 -31.55 -10.50 15.46
C PRO A 86 -30.63 -9.30 15.73
N LEU A 87 -30.70 -8.72 16.94
CA LEU A 87 -29.83 -7.61 17.34
C LEU A 87 -28.36 -8.02 17.40
N LYS A 88 -28.07 -9.22 17.90
CA LYS A 88 -26.73 -9.81 17.89
C LYS A 88 -26.18 -9.94 16.46
N GLN A 89 -27.00 -10.43 15.53
CA GLN A 89 -26.61 -10.59 14.13
C GLN A 89 -26.33 -9.23 13.48
N ILE A 90 -27.19 -8.24 13.68
CA ILE A 90 -27.01 -6.88 13.17
C ILE A 90 -25.72 -6.26 13.73
N TYR A 91 -25.49 -6.35 15.05
CA TYR A 91 -24.27 -5.86 15.70
C TYR A 91 -23.01 -6.50 15.11
N HIS A 92 -22.97 -7.82 14.95
CA HIS A 92 -21.80 -8.50 14.39
C HIS A 92 -21.56 -8.18 12.91
N ARG A 93 -22.62 -8.14 12.09
CA ARG A 93 -22.52 -7.71 10.70
C ARG A 93 -21.96 -6.28 10.61
N ARG A 94 -22.39 -5.37 11.50
CA ARG A 94 -21.94 -3.97 11.45
C ARG A 94 -20.53 -3.80 11.98
N LYS A 95 -20.13 -4.65 12.94
CA LYS A 95 -18.74 -4.72 13.41
C LYS A 95 -17.80 -5.16 12.29
N ASP A 96 -18.15 -6.22 11.54
CA ASP A 96 -17.37 -6.68 10.38
C ASP A 96 -17.29 -5.60 9.29
N LEU A 97 -18.41 -4.93 8.98
CA LEU A 97 -18.42 -3.82 8.04
C LEU A 97 -17.52 -2.65 8.51
N ALA A 98 -17.56 -2.32 9.81
CA ALA A 98 -16.73 -1.26 10.38
C ALA A 98 -15.23 -1.55 10.23
N GLU A 99 -14.82 -2.80 10.45
CA GLU A 99 -13.43 -3.25 10.25
C GLU A 99 -13.02 -3.13 8.78
N LYS A 100 -13.87 -3.58 7.85
CA LYS A 100 -13.62 -3.51 6.40
C LYS A 100 -13.54 -2.09 5.85
N VAL A 101 -14.44 -1.20 6.27
CA VAL A 101 -14.42 0.21 5.86
C VAL A 101 -13.16 0.90 6.38
N LEU A 102 -12.76 0.61 7.63
CA LEU A 102 -11.54 1.17 8.20
C LEU A 102 -10.28 0.66 7.50
N GLU A 103 -10.22 -0.64 7.17
CA GLU A 103 -9.12 -1.23 6.41
C GLU A 103 -8.98 -0.56 5.04
N LEU A 104 -10.07 -0.46 4.28
CA LEU A 104 -10.08 0.18 2.97
C LEU A 104 -9.73 1.67 3.05
N LEU A 105 -10.23 2.39 4.06
CA LEU A 105 -9.88 3.80 4.29
C LEU A 105 -8.38 3.96 4.56
N ASN A 106 -7.80 3.10 5.39
CA ASN A 106 -6.36 3.13 5.68
C ASN A 106 -5.52 2.82 4.43
N GLU A 107 -5.89 1.79 3.67
CA GLU A 107 -5.22 1.43 2.40
C GLU A 107 -5.28 2.59 1.40
N THR A 108 -6.48 3.12 1.14
CA THR A 108 -6.73 4.26 0.24
C THR A 108 -5.95 5.50 0.68
N THR A 109 -5.87 5.77 1.99
CA THR A 109 -5.11 6.91 2.53
C THR A 109 -3.61 6.73 2.34
N LEU A 110 -3.08 5.53 2.55
CA LEU A 110 -1.68 5.21 2.33
C LEU A 110 -1.32 5.30 0.84
N GLU A 111 -2.20 4.83 -0.04
CA GLU A 111 -2.02 4.95 -1.49
C GLU A 111 -2.10 6.40 -1.96
N ALA A 112 -2.96 7.24 -1.39
CA ALA A 112 -3.02 8.65 -1.77
C ALA A 112 -1.80 9.46 -1.29
N ALA A 113 -0.95 8.89 -0.44
CA ALA A 113 0.20 9.61 0.09
C ALA A 113 1.15 10.06 -1.04
N PRO A 114 1.67 11.29 -0.96
CA PRO A 114 2.62 11.81 -1.95
C PRO A 114 3.94 11.04 -1.92
N VAL A 115 4.28 10.40 -0.80
CA VAL A 115 5.44 9.53 -0.69
C VAL A 115 5.02 8.27 0.07
N GLU A 116 5.31 7.11 -0.51
CA GLU A 116 5.14 5.82 0.14
C GLU A 116 6.44 5.01 0.02
N MET A 117 6.81 4.35 1.12
CA MET A 117 8.03 3.56 1.21
C MET A 117 7.72 2.22 1.84
N ARG A 118 8.24 1.15 1.25
CA ARG A 118 8.17 -0.20 1.82
C ARG A 118 9.55 -0.83 1.88
N THR A 119 9.74 -1.69 2.86
CA THR A 119 10.98 -2.42 3.08
C THR A 119 10.74 -3.92 3.10
N TYR A 120 11.73 -4.71 2.70
CA TYR A 120 11.65 -6.17 2.75
C TYR A 120 12.95 -6.77 3.30
N TRP A 121 12.83 -7.54 4.37
CA TRP A 121 13.96 -8.17 5.05
C TRP A 121 14.59 -9.26 4.17
N ASN A 122 15.92 -9.36 4.17
CA ASN A 122 16.66 -10.43 3.49
C ASN A 122 16.29 -10.62 2.01
N GLY A 123 16.01 -9.51 1.32
CA GLY A 123 15.70 -9.54 -0.09
C GLY A 123 15.54 -8.14 -0.66
N SER A 124 14.94 -8.09 -1.83
CA SER A 124 14.62 -6.85 -2.53
C SER A 124 13.12 -6.64 -2.59
N ILE A 125 12.73 -5.38 -2.65
CA ILE A 125 11.38 -4.94 -2.95
C ILE A 125 11.49 -3.89 -4.05
N ALA A 126 10.54 -3.89 -4.96
CA ALA A 126 10.43 -2.90 -6.02
C ALA A 126 8.98 -2.44 -6.16
N VAL A 127 8.83 -1.18 -6.55
CA VAL A 127 7.55 -0.56 -6.88
C VAL A 127 7.63 0.00 -8.29
N VAL A 128 6.54 -0.13 -9.04
CA VAL A 128 6.38 0.49 -10.35
C VAL A 128 5.05 1.20 -10.39
N TYR A 129 5.07 2.47 -10.74
CA TYR A 129 3.85 3.20 -11.07
C TYR A 129 3.54 3.03 -12.55
N ASN A 130 2.32 2.59 -12.87
CA ASN A 130 1.83 2.56 -14.23
C ASN A 130 1.00 3.83 -14.50
N PRO A 131 1.49 4.79 -15.30
CA PRO A 131 0.78 6.03 -15.56
C PRO A 131 -0.48 5.85 -16.40
N ILE A 132 -0.66 4.71 -17.08
CA ILE A 132 -1.87 4.41 -17.86
C ILE A 132 -3.00 3.98 -16.93
N THR A 133 -2.74 3.04 -16.02
CA THR A 133 -3.75 2.57 -15.07
C THR A 133 -3.85 3.48 -13.83
N GLY A 134 -2.83 4.28 -13.56
CA GLY A 134 -2.70 5.11 -12.36
C GLY A 134 -2.50 4.28 -11.09
N ARG A 135 -2.01 3.04 -11.19
CA ARG A 135 -1.82 2.14 -10.05
C ARG A 135 -0.34 1.82 -9.86
N ALA A 136 0.04 1.53 -8.62
CA ALA A 136 1.36 1.06 -8.26
C ALA A 136 1.36 -0.47 -8.09
N GLU A 137 2.35 -1.15 -8.66
CA GLU A 137 2.58 -2.57 -8.47
C GLU A 137 3.82 -2.80 -7.62
N TRP A 138 3.67 -3.61 -6.57
CA TRP A 138 4.76 -3.97 -5.66
C TRP A 138 5.15 -5.43 -5.86
N LYS A 139 6.46 -5.70 -5.91
CA LYS A 139 6.98 -7.07 -5.89
C LYS A 139 8.16 -7.20 -4.94
N GLN A 140 8.26 -8.38 -4.34
CA GLN A 140 9.32 -8.76 -3.41
C GLN A 140 10.05 -9.98 -3.94
N TYR A 141 11.35 -10.09 -3.66
CA TYR A 141 12.14 -11.25 -4.03
C TYR A 141 13.17 -11.55 -2.94
N TRP A 142 13.10 -12.77 -2.41
CA TRP A 142 13.95 -13.25 -1.32
C TRP A 142 15.33 -13.65 -1.82
N HIS A 143 16.40 -13.30 -1.10
CA HIS A 143 17.80 -13.61 -1.45
C HIS A 143 18.22 -13.22 -2.88
N GLY A 144 17.69 -12.12 -3.41
CA GLY A 144 18.08 -11.64 -4.72
C GLY A 144 17.60 -10.23 -5.01
N GLY A 145 17.91 -9.76 -6.21
CA GLY A 145 17.47 -8.49 -6.76
C GLY A 145 16.15 -8.65 -7.52
N ILE A 146 15.28 -7.66 -7.36
CA ILE A 146 14.12 -7.46 -8.23
C ILE A 146 14.03 -5.98 -8.58
N HIS A 147 13.69 -5.69 -9.82
CA HIS A 147 13.34 -4.34 -10.24
C HIS A 147 12.28 -4.42 -11.33
N GLY A 148 11.36 -3.46 -11.34
CA GLY A 148 10.38 -3.29 -12.40
C GLY A 148 10.41 -1.88 -12.95
N LEU A 149 9.98 -1.70 -14.19
CA LEU A 149 9.82 -0.37 -14.76
C LEU A 149 8.68 -0.38 -15.77
N CYS A 150 7.86 0.67 -15.77
CA CYS A 150 6.82 0.85 -16.79
C CYS A 150 7.47 1.41 -18.04
N ASN A 151 7.41 0.67 -19.15
CA ASN A 151 7.87 1.16 -20.43
C ASN A 151 6.92 2.29 -20.90
N PRO A 152 7.38 3.55 -21.02
CA PRO A 152 6.50 4.68 -21.32
C PRO A 152 5.94 4.65 -22.75
N ILE A 153 6.48 3.81 -23.64
CA ILE A 153 6.02 3.68 -25.03
C ILE A 153 4.92 2.65 -25.14
N THR A 154 5.08 1.49 -24.49
CA THR A 154 4.12 0.39 -24.58
C THR A 154 3.08 0.41 -23.45
N GLY A 155 3.38 1.09 -22.34
CA GLY A 155 2.55 1.09 -21.14
C GLY A 155 2.63 -0.19 -20.31
N ILE A 156 3.52 -1.12 -20.69
CA ILE A 156 3.66 -2.42 -20.07
C ILE A 156 4.73 -2.33 -18.98
N ILE A 157 4.45 -2.93 -17.83
CA ILE A 157 5.46 -3.08 -16.78
C ILE A 157 6.35 -4.29 -17.11
N GLU A 158 7.64 -4.04 -17.21
CA GLU A 158 8.67 -5.06 -17.37
C GLU A 158 9.31 -5.32 -16.01
N TRP A 159 9.52 -6.60 -15.68
CA TRP A 159 10.10 -7.04 -14.41
C TRP A 159 11.31 -7.93 -14.67
N GLU A 160 12.39 -7.69 -13.93
CA GLU A 160 13.56 -8.55 -13.92
C GLU A 160 13.92 -8.92 -12.49
N GLN A 161 14.33 -10.17 -12.29
CA GLN A 161 14.77 -10.69 -11.01
C GLN A 161 15.96 -11.63 -11.19
N ALA A 162 16.82 -11.71 -10.18
CA ALA A 162 17.97 -12.61 -10.19
C ALA A 162 18.37 -13.01 -8.77
N PHE A 163 18.62 -14.32 -8.59
CA PHE A 163 19.08 -14.87 -7.32
C PHE A 163 20.52 -14.47 -7.05
N HIS A 164 20.81 -14.10 -5.80
CA HIS A 164 22.11 -13.58 -5.37
C HIS A 164 22.70 -12.49 -6.31
N THR A 165 21.86 -11.64 -6.88
CA THR A 165 22.30 -10.64 -7.83
C THR A 165 21.42 -9.40 -7.72
N GLY A 166 22.00 -8.22 -7.51
CA GLY A 166 21.28 -6.95 -7.63
C GLY A 166 20.84 -6.74 -9.08
N VAL A 167 19.63 -6.25 -9.28
CA VAL A 167 19.04 -5.99 -10.60
C VAL A 167 18.52 -4.57 -10.63
N TYR A 168 18.77 -3.84 -11.71
CA TYR A 168 18.20 -2.51 -11.90
C TYR A 168 17.94 -2.23 -13.38
N GLY A 169 16.82 -1.57 -13.66
CA GLY A 169 16.39 -1.19 -15.00
C GLY A 169 16.22 0.31 -15.12
N VAL A 170 16.64 0.89 -16.24
CA VAL A 170 16.45 2.32 -16.55
C VAL A 170 15.91 2.45 -17.95
N PHE A 171 14.85 3.23 -18.13
CA PHE A 171 14.43 3.61 -19.47
C PHE A 171 15.38 4.64 -20.06
N ASN A 172 15.94 4.36 -21.24
CA ASN A 172 16.74 5.30 -22.01
C ASN A 172 15.83 5.95 -23.09
N PRO A 173 15.47 7.24 -22.95
CA PRO A 173 14.60 7.93 -23.91
C PRO A 173 15.19 8.07 -25.31
N GLN A 174 16.52 8.08 -25.45
CA GLN A 174 17.17 8.19 -26.75
C GLN A 174 17.07 6.88 -27.54
N LEU A 175 17.32 5.76 -26.85
CA LEU A 175 17.23 4.42 -27.44
C LEU A 175 15.81 3.88 -27.47
N LYS A 176 14.89 4.49 -26.71
CA LYS A 176 13.48 4.07 -26.58
C LYS A 176 13.34 2.64 -26.03
N THR A 177 14.27 2.23 -25.17
CA THR A 177 14.34 0.89 -24.60
C THR A 177 14.71 0.94 -23.12
N ILE A 178 14.36 -0.11 -22.38
CA ILE A 178 14.84 -0.30 -21.01
C ILE A 178 16.21 -0.98 -21.06
N GLU A 179 17.18 -0.37 -20.40
CA GLU A 179 18.49 -0.95 -20.16
C GLU A 179 18.49 -1.64 -18.79
N TRP A 180 18.80 -2.94 -18.79
CA TRP A 180 18.91 -3.75 -17.58
C TRP A 180 20.37 -4.03 -17.24
N LYS A 181 20.73 -3.90 -15.97
CA LYS A 181 22.01 -4.41 -15.47
C LYS A 181 21.85 -5.23 -14.21
N LYS A 182 22.81 -6.13 -14.04
CA LYS A 182 22.89 -7.11 -12.97
C LYS A 182 24.26 -7.01 -12.31
N ASN A 183 24.33 -7.15 -10.99
CA ASN A 183 25.58 -7.19 -10.24
C ASN A 183 25.55 -8.33 -9.22
N PHE A 184 26.46 -9.29 -9.37
CA PHE A 184 26.52 -10.46 -8.49
C PHE A 184 27.00 -10.04 -7.10
N ASN A 185 26.37 -10.57 -6.05
CA ASN A 185 26.74 -10.31 -4.65
C ASN A 185 26.81 -8.83 -4.24
N GLY A 186 25.95 -8.01 -4.84
CA GLY A 186 25.96 -6.58 -4.56
C GLY A 186 24.78 -5.84 -5.18
N GLY A 187 24.71 -4.56 -4.88
CA GLY A 187 23.73 -3.65 -5.43
C GLY A 187 24.18 -3.04 -6.75
N ILE A 188 23.19 -2.62 -7.52
CA ILE A 188 23.37 -1.84 -8.74
C ILE A 188 22.22 -0.86 -8.87
N HIS A 189 22.52 0.31 -9.42
CA HIS A 189 21.54 1.35 -9.68
C HIS A 189 21.92 2.09 -10.95
N GLY A 190 20.92 2.48 -11.73
CA GLY A 190 21.12 3.27 -12.93
C GLY A 190 20.25 4.53 -12.89
N VAL A 191 20.76 5.62 -13.45
CA VAL A 191 20.03 6.88 -13.56
C VAL A 191 20.24 7.44 -14.96
N TYR A 192 19.17 7.79 -15.65
CA TYR A 192 19.28 8.53 -16.90
C TYR A 192 19.64 9.99 -16.59
N ASN A 193 20.77 10.45 -17.11
CA ASN A 193 21.18 11.85 -17.00
C ASN A 193 20.70 12.61 -18.26
N PRO A 194 19.66 13.47 -18.16
CA PRO A 194 19.13 14.19 -19.32
C PRO A 194 20.10 15.25 -19.87
N TRP A 195 21.08 15.71 -19.09
CA TRP A 195 22.07 16.69 -19.54
C TRP A 195 23.12 16.06 -20.46
N THR A 196 23.59 14.86 -20.13
CA THR A 196 24.57 14.12 -20.94
C THR A 196 23.91 13.20 -21.97
N GLY A 197 22.63 12.86 -21.77
CA GLY A 197 21.87 11.98 -22.64
C GLY A 197 22.20 10.49 -22.49
N ILE A 198 22.86 10.09 -21.41
CA ILE A 198 23.27 8.70 -21.18
C ILE A 198 22.76 8.18 -19.84
N VAL A 199 22.67 6.85 -19.72
CA VAL A 199 22.43 6.20 -18.43
C VAL A 199 23.76 6.05 -17.69
N GLU A 200 23.84 6.64 -16.50
CA GLU A 200 24.96 6.44 -15.57
C GLU A 200 24.64 5.28 -14.64
N TRP A 201 25.65 4.46 -14.34
CA TRP A 201 25.51 3.25 -13.55
C TRP A 201 26.49 3.22 -12.40
N LYS A 202 26.03 2.73 -11.25
CA LYS A 202 26.90 2.44 -10.11
C LYS A 202 26.55 1.08 -9.52
N SER A 203 27.57 0.33 -9.18
CA SER A 203 27.48 -0.98 -8.53
C SER A 203 28.39 -1.00 -7.31
N GLU A 204 28.01 -1.74 -6.27
CA GLU A 204 28.81 -1.92 -5.07
C GLU A 204 28.66 -3.34 -4.53
N PHE A 205 29.74 -3.92 -4.05
CA PHE A 205 29.76 -5.27 -3.50
C PHE A 205 29.22 -5.27 -2.06
N HIS A 206 28.35 -6.22 -1.71
CA HIS A 206 27.71 -6.35 -0.40
C HIS A 206 26.97 -5.10 0.13
N ALA A 207 26.60 -4.17 -0.75
CA ALA A 207 25.88 -2.96 -0.39
C ALA A 207 24.76 -2.66 -1.38
N GLY A 208 23.67 -2.06 -0.90
CA GLY A 208 22.67 -1.43 -1.77
C GLY A 208 23.21 -0.13 -2.35
N VAL A 209 22.74 0.21 -3.55
CA VAL A 209 23.11 1.43 -4.27
C VAL A 209 21.84 2.20 -4.61
N GLY A 210 21.91 3.52 -4.47
CA GLY A 210 20.87 4.47 -4.82
C GLY A 210 21.46 5.61 -5.64
N GLY A 211 20.77 6.03 -6.69
CA GLY A 211 21.18 7.14 -7.55
C GLY A 211 20.03 8.11 -7.78
N VAL A 212 20.32 9.41 -7.79
CA VAL A 212 19.34 10.46 -8.07
C VAL A 212 19.96 11.50 -8.98
N TYR A 213 19.27 11.86 -10.06
CA TYR A 213 19.69 12.99 -10.88
C TYR A 213 19.35 14.29 -10.17
N ASN A 214 20.35 15.14 -9.93
CA ASN A 214 20.16 16.48 -9.39
C ASN A 214 20.08 17.50 -10.55
N PRO A 215 18.91 18.12 -10.82
CA PRO A 215 18.75 19.05 -11.93
C PRO A 215 19.51 20.36 -11.76
N LEU A 216 19.90 20.74 -10.53
CA LEU A 216 20.64 21.98 -10.26
C LEU A 216 22.12 21.83 -10.59
N THR A 217 22.72 20.71 -10.18
CA THR A 217 24.13 20.40 -10.47
C THR A 217 24.32 19.72 -11.83
N LYS A 218 23.23 19.19 -12.41
CA LYS A 218 23.20 18.42 -13.66
C LYS A 218 24.04 17.14 -13.58
N GLN A 219 24.15 16.59 -12.37
CA GLN A 219 24.93 15.40 -12.07
C GLN A 219 24.07 14.38 -11.33
N VAL A 220 24.48 13.11 -11.43
CA VAL A 220 23.89 12.06 -10.62
C VAL A 220 24.59 12.01 -9.27
N GLU A 221 23.82 12.13 -8.20
CA GLU A 221 24.27 11.88 -6.84
C GLU A 221 24.07 10.41 -6.48
N TRP A 222 25.05 9.85 -5.79
CA TRP A 222 25.08 8.43 -5.47
C TRP A 222 25.21 8.21 -3.98
N LYS A 223 24.49 7.22 -3.45
CA LYS A 223 24.64 6.75 -2.08
C LYS A 223 24.69 5.23 -2.03
N THR A 224 25.42 4.70 -1.06
CA THR A 224 25.56 3.27 -0.81
C THR A 224 25.23 2.95 0.64
N CYS A 225 24.71 1.76 0.91
CA CYS A 225 24.42 1.29 2.26
C CYS A 225 24.95 -0.14 2.44
N TRP A 226 25.94 -0.31 3.32
CA TRP A 226 26.53 -1.61 3.61
C TRP A 226 25.50 -2.56 4.22
N HIS A 227 25.35 -3.75 3.64
CA HIS A 227 24.32 -4.73 3.99
C HIS A 227 22.88 -4.19 4.06
N GLY A 228 22.52 -3.18 3.26
CA GLY A 228 21.20 -2.58 3.32
C GLY A 228 20.80 -1.92 2.01
N GLY A 229 19.53 -1.57 1.88
CA GLY A 229 18.99 -0.84 0.74
C GLY A 229 19.09 0.66 0.96
N VAL A 230 19.25 1.42 -0.12
CA VAL A 230 19.22 2.88 -0.11
C VAL A 230 18.49 3.41 -1.34
N VAL A 231 17.52 4.29 -1.12
CA VAL A 231 16.79 5.00 -2.17
C VAL A 231 16.87 6.49 -1.91
N GLY A 232 16.72 7.27 -2.97
CA GLY A 232 16.61 8.71 -2.85
C GLY A 232 15.70 9.30 -3.91
N TYR A 233 15.33 10.55 -3.70
CA TYR A 233 14.60 11.37 -4.67
C TYR A 233 15.05 12.82 -4.54
N PHE A 234 14.88 13.60 -5.61
CA PHE A 234 15.13 15.03 -5.58
C PHE A 234 13.89 15.75 -5.06
N ASP A 235 14.02 16.48 -3.96
CA ASP A 235 12.95 17.26 -3.38
C ASP A 235 13.03 18.70 -3.94
N TYR A 236 12.06 19.06 -4.76
CA TYR A 236 11.99 20.37 -5.42
C TYR A 236 11.68 21.53 -4.47
N GLU A 237 11.01 21.29 -3.35
CA GLU A 237 10.70 22.33 -2.35
C GLU A 237 11.96 22.72 -1.60
N THR A 238 12.73 21.72 -1.16
CA THR A 238 13.97 21.93 -0.42
C THR A 238 15.20 22.05 -1.31
N GLN A 239 15.07 21.80 -2.62
CA GLN A 239 16.13 21.81 -3.61
C GLN A 239 17.30 20.88 -3.28
N ASN A 240 17.02 19.73 -2.66
CA ASN A 240 18.02 18.80 -2.18
C ASN A 240 17.64 17.34 -2.47
N VAL A 241 18.64 16.48 -2.62
CA VAL A 241 18.41 15.03 -2.67
C VAL A 241 18.16 14.51 -1.26
N LYS A 242 17.02 13.83 -1.08
CA LYS A 242 16.67 13.13 0.15
C LYS A 242 16.99 11.65 0.02
N TRP A 243 17.65 11.11 1.03
CA TRP A 243 18.06 9.72 1.08
C TRP A 243 17.38 9.00 2.22
N THR A 244 16.98 7.75 1.99
CA THR A 244 16.56 6.83 3.04
C THR A 244 17.28 5.51 2.88
N GLU A 245 17.74 4.98 4.01
CA GLU A 245 18.51 3.74 4.07
C GLU A 245 17.94 2.80 5.12
N LYS A 246 18.08 1.50 4.88
CA LYS A 246 17.65 0.49 5.83
C LYS A 246 18.60 -0.70 5.81
N TRP A 247 19.26 -0.92 6.95
CA TRP A 247 20.10 -2.08 7.15
C TRP A 247 19.29 -3.39 7.04
N ARG A 248 19.84 -4.36 6.32
CA ARG A 248 19.32 -5.70 6.00
C ARG A 248 17.96 -5.77 5.29
N HIS A 249 17.52 -4.65 4.72
CA HIS A 249 16.30 -4.63 3.93
C HIS A 249 16.55 -4.08 2.55
N GLY A 250 15.86 -4.64 1.55
CA GLY A 250 15.55 -3.89 0.34
C GLY A 250 14.57 -2.77 0.67
N ILE A 251 14.62 -1.70 -0.11
CA ILE A 251 13.77 -0.52 0.07
C ILE A 251 13.24 -0.09 -1.29
N ALA A 252 11.97 0.23 -1.35
CA ALA A 252 11.31 0.77 -2.54
C ALA A 252 10.51 2.00 -2.14
N LEU A 253 10.56 3.01 -3.00
CA LEU A 253 9.95 4.31 -2.80
C LEU A 253 9.18 4.70 -4.05
N ILE A 254 7.96 5.18 -3.82
CA ILE A 254 7.14 5.86 -4.82
C ILE A 254 6.87 7.28 -4.29
N SER A 255 7.15 8.29 -5.11
CA SER A 255 6.97 9.71 -4.74
C SER A 255 6.33 10.49 -5.87
N TRP A 256 5.38 11.37 -5.54
CA TRP A 256 4.80 12.32 -6.47
C TRP A 256 5.85 13.36 -6.89
N ASP A 257 6.01 13.52 -8.19
CA ASP A 257 6.84 14.55 -8.79
C ASP A 257 5.93 15.62 -9.38
N THR A 258 6.04 16.83 -8.85
CA THR A 258 5.21 17.98 -9.24
C THR A 258 5.52 18.49 -10.65
N ASP A 259 6.78 18.39 -11.09
CA ASP A 259 7.22 18.89 -12.38
C ASP A 259 6.81 17.94 -13.50
N ALA A 260 6.94 16.63 -13.27
CA ALA A 260 6.52 15.58 -14.17
C ALA A 260 5.03 15.25 -14.08
N ASN A 261 4.34 15.77 -13.05
CA ASN A 261 2.93 15.52 -12.75
C ASN A 261 2.58 14.01 -12.76
N THR A 262 3.45 13.21 -12.14
CA THR A 262 3.35 11.75 -12.08
C THR A 262 4.09 11.23 -10.86
N TYR A 263 3.82 9.98 -10.48
CA TYR A 263 4.67 9.30 -9.50
C TYR A 263 5.96 8.78 -10.15
N LEU A 264 7.08 9.02 -9.47
CA LEU A 264 8.37 8.41 -9.73
C LEU A 264 8.57 7.23 -8.78
N THR A 265 9.22 6.19 -9.28
CA THR A 265 9.53 4.99 -8.49
C THR A 265 11.01 4.68 -8.52
N THR A 266 11.54 4.26 -7.38
CA THR A 266 12.92 3.79 -7.26
C THR A 266 12.98 2.66 -6.24
N ALA A 267 13.97 1.78 -6.41
CA ALA A 267 14.17 0.64 -5.55
C ALA A 267 15.66 0.39 -5.32
N SER A 268 15.97 -0.32 -4.26
CA SER A 268 17.32 -0.78 -4.00
C SER A 268 17.25 -2.12 -3.27
N CYS A 269 18.12 -3.03 -3.69
CA CYS A 269 18.23 -4.33 -3.07
C CYS A 269 18.89 -4.22 -1.69
N GLY A 270 18.40 -5.01 -0.73
CA GLY A 270 19.11 -5.27 0.51
C GLY A 270 20.00 -6.49 0.31
N TRP A 271 21.30 -6.36 0.56
CA TRP A 271 22.21 -7.50 0.49
C TRP A 271 22.52 -8.06 1.87
N TYR A 272 22.35 -9.36 2.04
CA TYR A 272 22.78 -10.08 3.23
C TYR A 272 23.05 -11.54 2.90
N ASP A 273 24.31 -11.96 3.06
CA ASP A 273 24.70 -13.36 3.15
C ASP A 273 24.82 -13.71 4.64
N ASN A 274 24.19 -14.80 5.06
CA ASN A 274 24.57 -15.46 6.30
C ASN A 274 25.82 -16.28 5.97
N ASP A 275 26.99 -15.78 6.35
CA ASP A 275 28.13 -16.66 6.60
C ASP A 275 27.83 -17.59 7.79
#